data_AF-X1RHS0-F1
#
_entry.id   AF-X1RHS0-F1
#
_cell.length_a   1.000
_cell.length_b   1.000
_cell.length_c   1.000
_cell.angle_alpha   90.00
_cell.angle_beta   90.00
_cell.angle_gamma   90.00
#
_symmetry.space_group_name_H-M   'P 1'
#
loop_
_entity.id
_entity.type
_entity.pdbx_description
1 polymer ?
#
loop_
_entity_poly.entity_id
_entity_poly.type
_entity_poly.pdbx_seq_one_letter_code
_entity_poly.pdbx_strand_id
1 'polypeptide(L)'
;AHEISHIKNRDVLLMTMCGVLLGTIVILAWYGSRFLIFGSMTGSRRSSSSGGGGQAQIIILIVALAFMILAPIMAHFIYLAVSRKREYLADASSALYTRYPEGLASALEKLGASTNQLKSANKATAPMYITNPFRKKGLKASDLSSTHPPLSERIRILRSMAGASFGDYDQAYRQVHRGGKGVMTAAGIAAGVAPLEAAKAEAKVEEPNEMQRARETSDVMWRLNNYKTITCDCGAKLRVPPRFKEPKIKCPHCGRIHRV
;
A
#
# COMPACT_ATOMS: atom_id res chain seq x y z
N ALA A 1 10.64 -5.04 3.40
CA ALA A 1 10.72 -4.07 4.52
C ALA A 1 9.44 -3.22 4.64
N HIS A 2 8.85 -2.76 3.52
CA HIS A 2 7.61 -1.95 3.50
C HIS A 2 6.45 -2.57 4.27
N GLU A 3 6.04 -3.77 3.88
CA GLU A 3 4.93 -4.47 4.54
C GLU A 3 5.21 -4.77 6.03
N ILE A 4 6.47 -5.09 6.36
CA ILE A 4 6.90 -5.32 7.74
C ILE A 4 6.80 -4.03 8.56
N SER A 5 7.05 -2.87 7.95
CA SER A 5 6.95 -1.57 8.60
C SER A 5 5.50 -1.22 8.95
N HIS A 6 4.53 -1.59 8.11
CA HIS A 6 3.11 -1.44 8.45
C HIS A 6 2.71 -2.25 9.69
N ILE A 7 3.25 -3.46 9.84
CA ILE A 7 3.00 -4.31 11.02
C ILE A 7 3.68 -3.69 12.24
N LYS A 8 4.96 -3.32 12.13
CA LYS A 8 5.73 -2.74 13.22
C LYS A 8 5.12 -1.45 13.76
N ASN A 9 4.61 -0.61 12.87
CA ASN A 9 4.02 0.67 13.20
C ASN A 9 2.52 0.58 13.53
N ARG A 10 1.95 -0.64 13.54
CA ARG A 10 0.57 -0.97 13.93
C ARG A 10 -0.50 -0.22 13.12
N ASP A 11 -0.31 -0.16 11.80
CA ASP A 11 -1.13 0.66 10.91
C ASP A 11 -2.59 0.18 10.87
N VAL A 12 -2.80 -1.14 10.93
CA VAL A 12 -4.13 -1.75 11.00
C VAL A 12 -4.87 -1.29 12.27
N LEU A 13 -4.19 -1.30 13.42
CA LEU A 13 -4.78 -0.85 14.69
C LEU A 13 -5.14 0.65 14.65
N LEU A 14 -4.25 1.46 14.09
CA LEU A 14 -4.50 2.90 13.98
C LEU A 14 -5.68 3.17 13.04
N MET A 15 -5.74 2.50 11.90
CA MET A 15 -6.83 2.67 10.94
C MET A 15 -8.18 2.18 11.48
N THR A 16 -8.22 1.08 12.23
CA THR A 16 -9.46 0.62 12.86
C THR A 16 -9.92 1.59 13.94
N MET A 17 -9.01 2.08 14.80
CA MET A 17 -9.35 3.10 15.81
C MET A 17 -9.83 4.41 15.18
N CYS A 18 -9.14 4.90 14.14
CA CYS A 18 -9.57 6.08 13.38
C CYS A 18 -10.95 5.87 12.76
N GLY A 19 -11.21 4.69 12.16
CA GLY A 19 -12.51 4.34 11.60
C GLY A 19 -13.63 4.35 12.63
N VAL A 20 -13.40 3.77 13.82
CA VAL A 20 -14.37 3.77 14.92
C VAL A 20 -14.64 5.19 15.43
N LEU A 21 -13.59 6.00 15.65
CA LEU A 21 -13.72 7.37 16.13
C LEU A 21 -14.46 8.26 15.12
N LEU A 22 -14.04 8.25 13.86
CA LEU A 22 -14.69 9.01 12.79
C LEU A 22 -16.13 8.55 12.57
N GLY A 23 -16.38 7.24 12.59
CA GLY A 23 -17.72 6.66 12.48
C GLY A 23 -18.62 7.10 13.64
N THR A 24 -18.10 7.07 14.87
CA THR A 24 -18.84 7.53 16.07
C THR A 24 -19.18 9.01 15.97
N ILE A 25 -18.24 9.85 15.50
CA ILE A 25 -18.48 11.29 15.30
C ILE A 25 -19.58 11.51 14.25
N VAL A 26 -19.56 10.78 13.14
CA VAL A 26 -20.59 10.89 12.08
C VAL A 26 -21.95 10.44 12.61
N ILE A 27 -22.01 9.34 13.37
CA ILE A 27 -23.23 8.85 14.00
C ILE A 27 -23.78 9.88 15.00
N LEU A 28 -22.95 10.44 15.87
CA LEU A 28 -23.34 11.46 16.83
C LEU A 28 -23.81 12.75 16.15
N ALA A 29 -23.13 13.19 15.08
CA ALA A 29 -23.54 14.34 14.29
C ALA A 29 -24.90 14.09 13.61
N TRP A 30 -25.11 12.88 13.09
CA TRP A 30 -26.38 12.48 12.48
C TRP A 30 -27.52 12.46 13.49
N TYR A 31 -27.36 11.76 14.62
CA TYR A 31 -28.37 11.75 15.68
C TYR A 31 -28.60 13.14 16.29
N GLY A 32 -27.53 13.91 16.54
CA GLY A 32 -27.61 15.28 17.04
C GLY A 32 -28.39 16.19 16.09
N SER A 33 -28.12 16.12 14.78
CA SER A 33 -28.90 16.86 13.77
C SER A 33 -30.38 16.43 13.78
N ARG A 34 -30.67 15.13 13.97
CA ARG A 34 -32.03 14.60 14.08
C ARG A 34 -32.77 15.13 15.31
N PHE A 35 -32.12 15.14 16.47
CA PHE A 35 -32.66 15.68 17.71
C PHE A 35 -32.91 17.18 17.61
N LEU A 36 -32.01 17.94 16.99
CA LEU A 36 -32.20 19.37 16.78
C LEU A 36 -33.34 19.68 15.82
N ILE A 37 -33.47 18.93 14.72
CA ILE A 37 -34.55 19.14 13.73
C ILE A 37 -35.91 18.72 14.30
N PHE A 38 -35.99 17.57 14.98
CA PHE A 38 -37.25 17.05 15.49
C PHE A 38 -37.65 17.53 16.88
N GLY A 39 -36.69 17.76 17.79
CA GLY A 39 -36.97 18.39 19.09
C GLY A 39 -37.44 19.84 18.94
N SER A 40 -36.96 20.52 17.89
CA SER A 40 -37.47 21.80 17.41
C SER A 40 -38.93 21.72 16.90
N MET A 41 -39.31 20.59 16.30
CA MET A 41 -40.63 20.38 15.70
C MET A 41 -41.71 19.96 16.72
N THR A 42 -41.34 19.27 17.81
CA THR A 42 -42.28 18.86 18.89
C THR A 42 -42.48 19.91 19.99
N GLY A 43 -41.67 20.98 20.03
CA GLY A 43 -41.80 22.07 21.02
C GLY A 43 -42.74 23.22 20.63
N SER A 44 -43.33 23.22 19.43
CA SER A 44 -44.10 24.35 18.89
C SER A 44 -45.59 24.37 19.29
N ARG A 45 -45.91 24.14 20.58
CA ARG A 45 -47.28 24.35 21.11
C ARG A 45 -47.35 25.25 22.36
N ARG A 46 -46.39 26.15 22.58
CA ARG A 46 -46.50 27.24 23.58
C ARG A 46 -45.64 28.41 23.12
N SER A 47 -46.06 29.66 23.02
CA SER A 47 -47.35 30.34 23.01
C SER A 47 -47.05 31.69 22.35
N SER A 48 -48.06 32.26 21.71
CA SER A 48 -48.20 33.69 21.36
C SER A 48 -47.23 34.70 21.99
N SER A 49 -46.79 35.65 21.15
CA SER A 49 -46.23 36.97 21.51
C SER A 49 -44.74 37.03 21.82
N SER A 50 -43.92 37.09 20.76
CA SER A 50 -42.75 37.99 20.63
C SER A 50 -41.94 37.56 19.40
N GLY A 51 -41.94 38.38 18.36
CA GLY A 51 -41.19 38.14 17.13
C GLY A 51 -39.69 38.02 17.40
N GLY A 52 -39.10 36.88 17.06
CA GLY A 52 -37.65 36.66 17.15
C GLY A 52 -37.20 35.19 17.13
N GLY A 53 -38.06 34.24 17.55
CA GLY A 53 -37.68 32.82 17.67
C GLY A 53 -37.56 32.04 16.35
N GLY A 54 -38.34 32.40 15.32
CA GLY A 54 -38.35 31.67 14.04
C GLY A 54 -37.04 31.77 13.26
N GLN A 55 -36.33 32.89 13.37
CA GLN A 55 -35.06 33.11 12.67
C GLN A 55 -33.94 32.25 13.27
N ALA A 56 -33.88 32.12 14.60
CA ALA A 56 -32.94 31.24 15.28
C ALA A 56 -33.16 29.76 14.92
N GLN A 57 -34.41 29.34 14.79
CA GLN A 57 -34.78 27.96 14.44
C GLN A 57 -34.40 27.61 12.99
N ILE A 58 -34.56 28.56 12.05
CA ILE A 58 -34.10 28.41 10.66
C ILE A 58 -32.57 28.34 10.59
N ILE A 59 -31.85 29.19 11.35
CA ILE A 59 -30.38 29.17 11.41
C ILE A 59 -29.88 27.81 11.94
N ILE A 60 -30.47 27.28 13.01
CA ILE A 60 -30.11 25.95 13.56
C ILE A 60 -30.34 24.85 12.51
N LEU A 61 -31.42 24.91 11.74
CA LEU A 61 -31.75 23.93 10.72
C LEU A 61 -30.78 23.98 9.54
N ILE A 62 -30.38 25.18 9.11
CA ILE A 62 -29.35 25.38 8.07
C ILE A 62 -28.00 24.85 8.56
N VAL A 63 -27.61 25.16 9.81
CA VAL A 63 -26.36 24.67 10.40
C VAL A 63 -26.37 23.15 10.52
N ALA A 64 -27.47 22.55 10.99
CA ALA A 64 -27.60 21.10 11.09
C ALA A 64 -27.48 20.41 9.71
N LEU A 65 -28.10 20.98 8.68
CA LEU A 65 -28.00 20.49 7.30
C LEU A 65 -26.57 20.62 6.76
N ALA A 66 -25.90 21.74 7.04
CA ALA A 66 -24.52 21.96 6.66
C ALA A 66 -23.58 20.92 7.30
N PHE A 67 -23.72 20.67 8.61
CA PHE A 67 -22.93 19.64 9.30
C PHE A 67 -23.23 18.22 8.82
N MET A 68 -24.49 17.91 8.45
CA MET A 68 -24.87 16.60 7.91
C MET A 68 -24.10 16.25 6.62
N ILE A 69 -23.86 17.24 5.77
CA ILE A 69 -23.12 17.06 4.51
C ILE A 69 -21.61 17.19 4.74
N LEU A 70 -21.19 18.18 5.54
CA LEU A 70 -19.78 18.52 5.69
C LEU A 70 -19.02 17.52 6.58
N ALA A 71 -19.65 16.98 7.63
CA ALA A 71 -19.01 16.03 8.54
C ALA A 71 -18.49 14.75 7.84
N PRO A 72 -19.28 14.01 7.03
CA PRO A 72 -18.78 12.82 6.35
C PRO A 72 -17.69 13.14 5.31
N ILE A 73 -17.78 14.29 4.64
CA ILE A 73 -16.76 14.75 3.69
C ILE A 73 -15.44 15.00 4.44
N MET A 74 -15.49 15.72 5.56
CA MET A 74 -14.32 15.97 6.39
C MET A 74 -13.71 14.69 6.96
N ALA A 75 -14.55 13.76 7.46
CA ALA A 75 -14.10 12.47 7.95
C ALA A 75 -13.37 11.66 6.85
N HIS A 76 -13.88 11.70 5.62
CA HIS A 76 -13.24 11.06 4.48
C HIS A 76 -11.86 11.67 4.17
N PHE A 77 -11.74 13.00 4.17
CA PHE A 77 -10.45 13.66 3.96
C PHE A 77 -9.45 13.36 5.07
N ILE A 78 -9.89 13.32 6.33
CA ILE A 78 -9.04 12.93 7.47
C ILE A 78 -8.54 11.50 7.27
N TYR A 79 -9.43 10.57 6.91
CA TYR A 79 -9.04 9.18 6.63
C TYR A 79 -7.98 9.08 5.53
N LEU A 80 -8.19 9.74 4.39
CA LEU A 80 -7.21 9.76 3.29
C LEU A 80 -5.89 10.42 3.71
N ALA A 81 -5.93 11.49 4.50
CA ALA A 81 -4.74 12.16 5.00
C ALA A 81 -3.93 11.27 5.95
N VAL A 82 -4.61 10.56 6.87
CA VAL A 82 -3.96 9.59 7.77
C VAL A 82 -3.37 8.44 6.96
N SER A 83 -4.09 7.91 5.97
CA SER A 83 -3.61 6.85 5.07
C SER A 83 -2.32 7.23 4.36
N ARG A 84 -2.26 8.44 3.77
CA ARG A 84 -1.04 8.92 3.11
C ARG A 84 0.12 9.09 4.08
N LYS A 85 -0.11 9.65 5.27
CA LYS A 85 0.94 9.77 6.31
C LYS A 85 1.51 8.41 6.72
N ARG A 86 0.67 7.39 6.76
CA ARG A 86 1.09 6.02 7.10
C ARG A 86 2.02 5.41 6.05
N GLU A 87 1.75 5.64 4.77
CA GLU A 87 2.62 5.20 3.66
C GLU A 87 4.00 5.86 3.73
N TYR A 88 4.08 7.18 3.94
CA TYR A 88 5.39 7.85 4.06
C TYR A 88 6.18 7.36 5.29
N LEU A 89 5.51 7.05 6.39
CA LEU A 89 6.16 6.49 7.57
C LEU A 89 6.66 5.05 7.33
N ALA A 90 5.93 4.26 6.54
CA ALA A 90 6.36 2.94 6.11
C ALA A 90 7.56 3.01 5.14
N ASP A 91 7.59 3.99 4.23
CA ASP A 91 8.75 4.26 3.36
C ASP A 91 10.00 4.61 4.17
N ALA A 92 9.87 5.54 5.12
CA ALA A 92 10.97 5.96 5.97
C ALA A 92 11.49 4.81 6.85
N SER A 93 10.58 4.03 7.44
CA SER A 93 10.93 2.84 8.23
C SER A 93 11.63 1.79 7.37
N SER A 94 11.17 1.61 6.13
CA SER A 94 11.79 0.68 5.19
C SER A 94 13.19 1.10 4.80
N ALA A 95 13.39 2.37 4.47
CA ALA A 95 14.70 2.93 4.17
C ALA A 95 15.65 2.81 5.38
N LEU A 96 15.14 3.02 6.60
CA LEU A 96 15.90 2.81 7.83
C LEU A 96 16.31 1.34 8.03
N TYR A 97 15.40 0.39 7.80
CA TYR A 97 15.66 -1.03 7.99
C TYR A 97 16.57 -1.63 6.93
N THR A 98 16.40 -1.24 5.66
CA THR A 98 17.24 -1.74 4.57
C THR A 98 18.53 -0.95 4.44
N ARG A 99 18.60 0.25 5.01
CA ARG A 99 19.67 1.24 4.79
C ARG A 99 19.93 1.54 3.32
N TYR A 100 18.95 1.24 2.46
CA TYR A 100 19.09 1.31 1.01
C TYR A 100 17.85 1.94 0.36
N PRO A 101 17.71 3.28 0.42
CA PRO A 101 16.55 4.01 -0.10
C PRO A 101 16.44 3.91 -1.62
N GLU A 102 17.57 3.85 -2.35
CA GLU A 102 17.57 3.68 -3.82
C GLU A 102 16.95 2.36 -4.27
N GLY A 103 17.19 1.26 -3.55
CA GLY A 103 16.56 -0.02 -3.85
C GLY A 103 15.03 0.03 -3.69
N LEU A 104 14.54 0.78 -2.70
CA LEU A 104 13.11 1.00 -2.54
C LEU A 104 12.55 1.87 -3.66
N ALA A 105 13.26 2.93 -4.06
CA ALA A 105 12.88 3.79 -5.19
C ALA A 105 12.80 3.00 -6.51
N SER A 106 13.79 2.16 -6.80
CA SER A 106 13.82 1.25 -7.95
C SER A 106 12.64 0.26 -7.94
N ALA A 107 12.33 -0.32 -6.77
CA ALA A 107 11.17 -1.20 -6.64
C ALA A 107 9.84 -0.49 -6.91
N LEU A 108 9.66 0.74 -6.40
CA LEU A 108 8.47 1.55 -6.67
C LEU A 108 8.36 1.95 -8.15
N GLU A 109 9.48 2.22 -8.82
CA GLU A 109 9.53 2.50 -10.25
C GLU A 109 9.09 1.29 -11.08
N LYS A 110 9.57 0.09 -10.75
CA LYS A 110 9.14 -1.17 -11.37
C LYS A 110 7.63 -1.42 -11.16
N LEU A 111 7.11 -1.15 -9.97
CA LEU A 111 5.67 -1.23 -9.67
C LEU A 111 4.85 -0.23 -10.48
N GLY A 112 5.35 1.01 -10.62
CA GLY A 112 4.71 2.06 -11.40
C GLY A 112 4.65 1.75 -12.90
N ALA A 113 5.71 1.13 -13.42
CA ALA A 113 5.84 0.69 -14.82
C ALA A 113 5.01 -0.55 -15.15
N SER A 114 4.61 -1.34 -14.14
CA SER A 114 3.79 -2.53 -14.37
C SER A 114 2.43 -2.17 -14.98
N THR A 115 2.10 -2.82 -16.10
CA THR A 115 0.84 -2.62 -16.85
C THR A 115 -0.25 -3.64 -16.49
N ASN A 116 0.02 -4.51 -15.52
CA ASN A 116 -0.91 -5.56 -15.10
C ASN A 116 -2.11 -4.95 -14.38
N GLN A 117 -3.20 -4.77 -15.12
CA GLN A 117 -4.49 -4.42 -14.54
C GLN A 117 -5.15 -5.67 -13.98
N LEU A 118 -5.62 -5.56 -12.73
CA LEU A 118 -6.43 -6.60 -12.10
C LEU A 118 -7.76 -6.73 -12.85
N LYS A 119 -8.12 -7.97 -13.22
CA LYS A 119 -9.39 -8.28 -13.90
C LYS A 119 -10.62 -7.93 -13.05
N SER A 120 -10.49 -7.99 -11.73
CA SER A 120 -11.53 -7.65 -10.76
C SER A 120 -10.88 -7.18 -9.46
N ALA A 121 -11.40 -6.08 -8.89
CA ALA A 121 -10.99 -5.57 -7.59
C ALA A 121 -12.22 -5.01 -6.86
N ASN A 122 -12.32 -5.26 -5.56
CA ASN A 122 -13.36 -4.71 -4.71
C ASN A 122 -12.90 -3.34 -4.16
N LYS A 123 -13.79 -2.33 -4.14
CA LYS A 123 -13.50 -1.02 -3.55
C LYS A 123 -13.17 -1.14 -2.06
N ALA A 124 -13.75 -2.11 -1.36
CA ALA A 124 -13.47 -2.35 0.06
C ALA A 124 -12.03 -2.86 0.30
N THR A 125 -11.46 -3.61 -0.65
CA THR A 125 -10.09 -4.13 -0.56
C THR A 125 -9.06 -3.24 -1.24
N ALA A 126 -9.49 -2.14 -1.89
CA ALA A 126 -8.61 -1.20 -2.58
C ALA A 126 -7.39 -0.74 -1.74
N PRO A 127 -7.53 -0.45 -0.42
CA PRO A 127 -6.40 -0.04 0.42
C PRO A 127 -5.38 -1.15 0.71
N MET A 128 -5.71 -2.42 0.42
CA MET A 128 -4.81 -3.56 0.64
C MET A 128 -3.89 -3.83 -0.57
N TYR A 129 -4.10 -3.14 -1.69
CA TYR A 129 -3.29 -3.30 -2.88
C TYR A 129 -2.10 -2.35 -2.85
N ILE A 130 -0.94 -2.87 -3.27
CA ILE A 130 0.33 -2.11 -3.40
C ILE A 130 0.17 -0.90 -4.33
N THR A 131 -0.67 -1.03 -5.36
CA THR A 131 -1.02 0.06 -6.27
C THR A 131 -2.54 0.14 -6.41
N ASN A 132 -3.07 1.35 -6.61
CA ASN A 132 -4.51 1.55 -6.74
C ASN A 132 -5.07 0.70 -7.91
N PRO A 133 -5.92 -0.31 -7.63
CA PRO A 133 -6.40 -1.25 -8.65
C PRO A 133 -7.39 -0.59 -9.63
N PHE A 134 -7.92 0.59 -9.27
CA PHE A 134 -8.84 1.37 -10.10
C PHE A 134 -8.12 2.44 -10.94
N ARG A 135 -6.79 2.35 -11.12
CA ARG A 135 -6.05 3.22 -12.05
C ARG A 135 -6.60 3.06 -13.48
N LYS A 136 -7.34 4.06 -13.95
CA LYS A 136 -7.70 4.20 -15.37
C LYS A 136 -6.44 4.59 -16.18
N LYS A 137 -6.18 3.89 -17.29
CA LYS A 137 -5.10 4.23 -18.25
C LYS A 137 -5.21 5.72 -18.63
N GLY A 138 -4.11 6.47 -18.48
CA GLY A 138 -4.01 7.86 -18.96
C GLY A 138 -4.36 8.96 -17.95
N LEU A 139 -4.97 8.64 -16.80
CA LEU A 139 -5.11 9.60 -15.72
C LEU A 139 -3.82 9.62 -14.89
N LYS A 140 -3.10 10.76 -14.88
CA LYS A 140 -2.15 11.06 -13.80
C LYS A 140 -2.90 10.77 -12.50
N ALA A 141 -2.28 10.02 -11.58
CA ALA A 141 -2.88 9.59 -10.32
C ALA A 141 -3.32 10.80 -9.48
N SER A 142 -4.43 11.43 -9.84
CA SER A 142 -4.86 12.71 -9.30
C SER A 142 -5.12 12.54 -7.81
N ASP A 143 -4.31 13.26 -7.04
CA ASP A 143 -3.97 13.06 -5.63
C ASP A 143 -5.12 13.12 -4.62
N LEU A 144 -6.31 13.53 -5.05
CA LEU A 144 -7.39 13.89 -4.14
C LEU A 144 -8.18 12.68 -3.61
N SER A 145 -8.30 11.60 -4.38
CA SER A 145 -9.08 10.40 -4.00
C SER A 145 -8.26 9.10 -3.95
N SER A 146 -6.93 9.17 -4.08
CA SER A 146 -6.07 7.99 -3.92
C SER A 146 -5.83 7.71 -2.43
N THR A 147 -5.95 6.42 -2.06
CA THR A 147 -5.64 5.90 -0.72
C THR A 147 -4.14 5.95 -0.41
N HIS A 148 -3.30 6.01 -1.45
CA HIS A 148 -1.85 6.12 -1.36
C HIS A 148 -1.37 7.42 -2.00
N PRO A 149 -0.24 7.98 -1.53
CA PRO A 149 0.41 9.09 -2.22
C PRO A 149 0.96 8.63 -3.58
N PRO A 150 1.12 9.55 -4.55
CA PRO A 150 1.58 9.21 -5.88
C PRO A 150 3.00 8.59 -5.83
N LEU A 151 3.19 7.48 -6.55
CA LEU A 151 4.47 6.75 -6.58
C LEU A 151 5.64 7.66 -6.99
N SER A 152 5.42 8.56 -7.96
CA SER A 152 6.44 9.50 -8.44
C SER A 152 6.96 10.43 -7.34
N GLU A 153 6.13 10.76 -6.36
CA GLU A 153 6.52 11.61 -5.26
C GLU A 153 7.32 10.82 -4.22
N ARG A 154 6.85 9.61 -3.86
CA ARG A 154 7.59 8.68 -2.99
C ARG A 154 8.99 8.38 -3.53
N ILE A 155 9.10 8.08 -4.83
CA ILE A 155 10.37 7.85 -5.53
C ILE A 155 11.28 9.08 -5.41
N ARG A 156 10.73 10.28 -5.64
CA ARG A 156 11.51 11.52 -5.57
C ARG A 156 12.05 11.79 -4.16
N ILE A 157 11.24 11.53 -3.13
CA ILE A 157 11.64 11.67 -1.74
C ILE A 157 12.79 10.69 -1.43
N LEU A 158 12.60 9.41 -1.74
CA LEU A 158 13.61 8.37 -1.47
C LEU A 158 14.95 8.65 -2.16
N ARG A 159 14.93 9.10 -3.42
CA ARG A 159 16.15 9.50 -4.16
C ARG A 159 16.83 10.76 -3.62
N SER A 160 16.07 11.63 -2.94
CA SER A 160 16.62 12.83 -2.30
C SER A 160 17.15 12.57 -0.88
N MET A 161 17.08 11.34 -0.38
CA MET A 161 17.63 11.00 0.93
C MET A 161 19.16 10.90 0.89
N ALA A 162 19.83 11.63 1.78
CA ALA A 162 21.28 11.58 1.96
C ALA A 162 21.72 10.54 3.01
N GLY A 163 20.78 9.94 3.75
CA GLY A 163 21.02 9.00 4.84
C GLY A 163 19.84 8.06 5.05
N ALA A 164 19.97 7.09 5.96
CA ALA A 164 18.93 6.12 6.29
C ALA A 164 18.32 6.38 7.68
N SER A 165 17.85 7.61 7.93
CA SER A 165 17.14 7.97 9.17
C SER A 165 15.78 8.62 8.92
N PHE A 166 14.95 8.67 9.96
CA PHE A 166 13.69 9.41 9.91
C PHE A 166 13.88 10.92 9.68
N GLY A 167 14.98 11.49 10.20
CA GLY A 167 15.35 12.88 9.97
C GLY A 167 15.72 13.15 8.51
N ASP A 168 16.53 12.27 7.91
CA ASP A 168 16.91 12.38 6.50
C ASP A 168 15.69 12.27 5.58
N TYR A 169 14.76 11.37 5.91
CA TYR A 169 13.51 11.23 5.17
C TYR A 169 12.64 12.50 5.30
N ASP A 170 12.50 13.08 6.50
CA ASP A 170 11.72 14.31 6.68
C ASP A 170 12.35 15.49 5.94
N GLN A 171 13.68 15.59 5.94
CA GLN A 171 14.40 16.60 5.18
C GLN A 171 14.18 16.44 3.67
N ALA A 172 14.33 15.22 3.15
CA ALA A 172 14.03 14.88 1.76
C ALA A 172 12.57 15.22 1.39
N TYR A 173 11.63 14.88 2.27
CA TYR A 173 10.22 15.22 2.10
C TYR A 173 10.00 16.73 1.96
N ARG A 174 10.60 17.53 2.84
CA ARG A 174 10.51 19.00 2.80
C ARG A 174 11.15 19.60 1.55
N GLN A 175 12.27 19.04 1.08
CA GLN A 175 12.91 19.48 -0.16
C GLN A 175 11.97 19.28 -1.35
N VAL A 176 11.34 18.11 -1.45
CA VAL A 176 10.36 17.82 -2.52
C VAL A 176 9.13 18.73 -2.44
N HIS A 177 8.68 19.05 -1.22
CA HIS A 177 7.50 19.88 -0.96
C HIS A 177 7.78 21.38 -0.78
N ARG A 178 8.98 21.87 -1.16
CA ARG A 178 9.38 23.28 -1.08
C ARG A 178 9.19 23.91 0.31
N GLY A 179 9.61 23.21 1.37
CA GLY A 179 9.66 23.76 2.73
C GLY A 179 8.35 23.71 3.52
N GLY A 180 7.38 22.89 3.08
CA GLY A 180 6.16 22.63 3.85
C GLY A 180 6.40 21.94 5.21
N LYS A 181 5.33 21.75 5.99
CA LYS A 181 5.38 20.99 7.26
C LYS A 181 5.90 19.58 6.99
N GLY A 182 6.83 19.13 7.83
CA GLY A 182 7.35 17.77 7.81
C GLY A 182 6.25 16.71 7.96
N VAL A 183 6.53 15.52 7.44
CA VAL A 183 5.63 14.37 7.50
C VAL A 183 5.87 13.52 8.76
N MET A 184 7.08 13.61 9.34
CA MET A 184 7.48 12.87 10.53
C MET A 184 7.18 13.65 11.81
N THR A 185 6.95 12.93 12.91
CA THR A 185 6.81 13.54 14.24
C THR A 185 8.19 13.91 14.80
N ALA A 186 8.24 14.96 15.64
CA ALA A 186 9.49 15.38 16.29
C ALA A 186 10.17 14.24 17.08
N ALA A 187 9.37 13.38 17.73
CA ALA A 187 9.85 12.20 18.42
C ALA A 187 10.48 11.15 17.48
N GLY A 188 9.95 11.00 16.26
CA GLY A 188 10.50 10.10 15.25
C GLY A 188 11.85 10.59 14.69
N ILE A 189 12.01 11.91 14.54
CA ILE A 189 13.25 12.52 14.03
C ILE A 189 14.41 12.36 15.01
N ALA A 190 14.14 12.35 16.32
CA ALA A 190 15.16 12.18 17.35
C ALA A 190 15.82 10.78 17.34
N ALA A 191 15.21 9.79 16.68
CA ALA A 191 15.74 8.44 16.59
C ALA A 191 16.80 8.32 15.47
N GLY A 192 18.05 8.68 15.82
CA GLY A 192 19.32 8.14 15.32
C GLY A 192 19.62 8.13 13.80
N VAL A 193 20.80 8.62 13.43
CA VAL A 193 21.34 8.55 12.07
C VAL A 193 22.00 7.19 11.81
N ALA A 194 21.58 6.49 10.75
CA ALA A 194 22.25 5.28 10.27
C ALA A 194 22.89 5.52 8.89
N PRO A 195 24.15 5.10 8.67
CA PRO A 195 24.81 5.25 7.38
C PRO A 195 24.17 4.35 6.30
N LEU A 196 24.19 4.84 5.06
CA LEU A 196 23.66 4.14 3.88
C LEU A 196 24.47 2.88 3.57
N GLU A 197 23.79 1.81 3.18
CA GLU A 197 24.42 0.67 2.52
C GLU A 197 24.69 1.00 1.05
N ALA A 198 25.88 0.63 0.57
CA ALA A 198 26.27 0.82 -0.82
C ALA A 198 25.32 0.04 -1.75
N ALA A 199 25.00 0.64 -2.89
CA ALA A 199 24.20 0.01 -3.93
C ALA A 199 24.86 -1.30 -4.38
N LYS A 200 24.29 -2.44 -3.97
CA LYS A 200 24.60 -3.70 -4.62
C LYS A 200 23.99 -3.64 -6.01
N ALA A 201 24.81 -3.86 -7.04
CA ALA A 201 24.36 -3.93 -8.42
C ALA A 201 23.16 -4.88 -8.50
N GLU A 202 22.00 -4.36 -8.90
CA GLU A 202 20.80 -5.18 -9.08
C GLU A 202 21.13 -6.23 -10.14
N ALA A 203 21.11 -7.51 -9.75
CA ALA A 203 21.15 -8.59 -10.71
C ALA A 203 19.94 -8.38 -11.63
N LYS A 204 20.21 -8.17 -12.92
CA LYS A 204 19.19 -8.03 -13.95
C LYS A 204 18.40 -9.34 -13.98
N VAL A 205 17.24 -9.36 -13.33
CA VAL A 205 16.33 -10.51 -13.38
C VAL A 205 15.71 -10.49 -14.76
N GLU A 206 16.31 -11.20 -15.71
CA GLU A 206 15.70 -11.44 -17.01
C GLU A 206 14.43 -12.26 -16.80
N GLU A 207 13.29 -11.75 -17.27
CA GLU A 207 12.06 -12.52 -17.19
C GLU A 207 12.21 -13.80 -18.02
N PRO A 208 11.94 -14.98 -17.44
CA PRO A 208 12.12 -16.23 -18.16
C PRO A 208 11.19 -16.29 -19.38
N ASN A 209 11.79 -16.61 -20.53
CA ASN A 209 11.08 -16.79 -21.78
C ASN A 209 9.93 -17.81 -21.62
N GLU A 210 8.88 -17.73 -22.43
CA GLU A 210 7.70 -18.62 -22.37
C GLU A 210 8.12 -20.10 -22.36
N MET A 211 9.12 -20.46 -23.16
CA MET A 211 9.71 -21.80 -23.16
C MET A 211 10.40 -22.17 -21.83
N GLN A 212 11.04 -21.23 -21.15
CA GLN A 212 11.66 -21.46 -19.83
C GLN A 212 10.58 -21.66 -18.77
N ARG A 213 9.52 -20.85 -18.76
CA ARG A 213 8.37 -21.02 -17.86
C ARG A 213 7.64 -22.35 -18.06
N ALA A 214 7.45 -22.77 -19.31
CA ALA A 214 6.87 -24.08 -19.63
C ALA A 214 7.76 -25.23 -19.14
N ARG A 215 9.09 -25.11 -19.27
CA ARG A 215 10.07 -26.09 -18.78
C ARG A 215 10.09 -26.17 -17.26
N GLU A 216 10.04 -25.05 -16.56
CA GLU A 216 9.97 -25.00 -15.09
C GLU A 216 8.67 -25.62 -14.57
N THR A 217 7.54 -25.27 -15.16
CA THR A 217 6.23 -25.84 -14.80
C THR A 217 6.22 -27.35 -15.02
N SER A 218 6.79 -27.81 -16.14
CA SER A 218 6.97 -29.24 -16.40
C SER A 218 7.86 -29.90 -15.34
N ASP A 219 9.03 -29.33 -15.03
CA ASP A 219 9.96 -29.88 -14.04
C ASP A 219 9.32 -29.99 -12.64
N VAL A 220 8.49 -29.02 -12.25
CA VAL A 220 7.70 -29.08 -11.01
C VAL A 220 6.70 -30.24 -11.03
N MET A 221 5.94 -30.42 -12.13
CA MET A 221 4.99 -31.53 -12.28
C MET A 221 5.66 -32.91 -12.15
N TRP A 222 6.87 -33.07 -12.69
CA TRP A 222 7.60 -34.34 -12.58
C TRP A 222 8.12 -34.61 -11.16
N ARG A 223 8.57 -33.57 -10.45
CA ARG A 223 8.98 -33.70 -9.04
C ARG A 223 7.81 -34.10 -8.13
N LEU A 224 6.62 -33.55 -8.36
CA LEU A 224 5.41 -33.93 -7.63
C LEU A 224 5.04 -35.42 -7.83
N ASN A 225 5.35 -35.97 -9.01
CA ASN A 225 5.17 -37.38 -9.31
C ASN A 225 6.38 -38.27 -8.91
N ASN A 226 7.30 -37.76 -8.07
CA ASN A 226 8.50 -38.46 -7.59
C ASN A 226 9.47 -38.92 -8.71
N TYR A 227 9.51 -38.21 -9.84
CA TYR A 227 10.53 -38.47 -10.85
C TYR A 227 11.86 -37.82 -10.46
N LYS A 228 12.95 -38.59 -10.56
CA LYS A 228 14.31 -38.08 -10.33
C LYS A 228 14.85 -37.49 -11.62
N THR A 229 15.33 -36.25 -11.58
CA THR A 229 15.91 -35.57 -12.75
C THR A 229 17.43 -35.60 -12.65
N ILE A 230 18.09 -36.23 -13.62
CA ILE A 230 19.55 -36.30 -13.73
C ILE A 230 19.99 -35.42 -14.89
N THR A 231 20.83 -34.43 -14.61
CA THR A 231 21.43 -33.57 -15.64
C THR A 231 22.68 -34.23 -16.19
N CYS A 232 22.69 -34.51 -17.50
CA CYS A 232 23.86 -34.98 -18.20
C CYS A 232 24.73 -33.79 -18.64
N ASP A 233 26.05 -33.99 -18.72
CA ASP A 233 27.01 -32.97 -19.15
C ASP A 233 26.81 -32.51 -20.60
N CYS A 234 26.08 -33.29 -21.42
CA CYS A 234 25.66 -32.85 -22.76
C CYS A 234 24.46 -31.89 -22.76
N GLY A 235 23.95 -31.51 -21.58
CA GLY A 235 22.80 -30.62 -21.42
C GLY A 235 21.44 -31.34 -21.42
N ALA A 236 21.40 -32.65 -21.68
CA ALA A 236 20.16 -33.42 -21.61
C ALA A 236 19.71 -33.67 -20.16
N LYS A 237 18.44 -33.39 -19.86
CA LYS A 237 17.80 -33.74 -18.58
C LYS A 237 17.09 -35.09 -18.71
N LEU A 238 17.62 -36.10 -18.04
CA LEU A 238 17.05 -37.45 -17.97
C LEU A 238 16.04 -37.52 -16.82
N ARG A 239 14.80 -37.91 -17.11
CA ARG A 239 13.75 -38.08 -16.10
C ARG A 239 13.56 -39.56 -15.81
N VAL A 240 13.85 -39.96 -14.58
CA VAL A 240 13.79 -41.36 -14.16
C VAL A 240 12.54 -41.59 -13.31
N PRO A 241 11.64 -42.51 -13.71
CA PRO A 241 10.43 -42.81 -12.95
C PRO A 241 10.77 -43.49 -11.62
N PRO A 242 9.92 -43.35 -10.58
CA PRO A 242 10.14 -43.96 -9.27
C PRO A 242 10.15 -45.50 -9.29
N ARG A 243 9.62 -46.12 -10.35
CA ARG A 243 9.62 -47.59 -10.54
C ARG A 243 10.79 -48.11 -11.37
N PHE A 244 11.78 -47.27 -11.68
CA PHE A 244 12.94 -47.69 -12.47
C PHE A 244 13.83 -48.62 -11.64
N LYS A 245 14.02 -49.87 -12.11
CA LYS A 245 14.70 -50.93 -11.37
C LYS A 245 16.21 -51.02 -11.64
N GLU A 246 16.68 -50.42 -12.72
CA GLU A 246 18.08 -50.52 -13.12
C GLU A 246 18.92 -49.41 -12.45
N PRO A 247 20.12 -49.73 -11.93
CA PRO A 247 20.96 -48.76 -11.21
C PRO A 247 21.68 -47.78 -12.15
N LYS A 248 21.54 -47.95 -13.47
CA LYS A 248 22.27 -47.22 -14.50
C LYS A 248 21.30 -46.86 -15.64
N ILE A 249 21.36 -45.61 -16.11
CA ILE A 249 20.59 -45.14 -17.28
C ILE A 249 21.55 -44.56 -18.32
N LYS A 250 21.39 -44.97 -19.58
CA LYS A 250 22.19 -44.46 -20.69
C LYS A 250 21.54 -43.21 -21.27
N CYS A 251 22.30 -42.12 -21.40
CA CYS A 251 21.81 -40.91 -22.06
C CYS A 251 21.60 -41.18 -23.57
N PRO A 252 20.41 -40.88 -24.14
CA PRO A 252 20.16 -41.08 -25.57
C PRO A 252 20.86 -40.04 -26.45
N HIS A 253 21.30 -38.91 -25.88
CA HIS A 253 21.95 -37.82 -26.63
C HIS A 253 23.47 -38.01 -26.76
N CYS A 254 24.15 -38.52 -25.73
CA CYS A 254 25.61 -38.65 -25.75
C CYS A 254 26.13 -40.04 -25.35
N GLY A 255 25.23 -41.00 -25.08
CA GLY A 255 25.60 -42.38 -24.73
C GLY A 255 26.24 -42.59 -23.36
N ARG A 256 26.44 -41.54 -22.57
CA ARG A 256 27.07 -41.61 -21.23
C ARG A 256 26.13 -42.29 -20.23
N ILE A 257 26.69 -43.11 -19.35
CA ILE A 257 25.93 -43.87 -18.35
C ILE A 257 25.89 -43.08 -17.04
N HIS A 258 24.69 -42.82 -16.54
CA HIS A 258 24.46 -42.14 -15.27
C HIS A 258 23.92 -43.12 -14.23
N ARG A 259 24.30 -42.92 -12.96
CA ARG A 259 23.76 -43.68 -11.84
C ARG A 259 22.43 -43.06 -11.41
N VAL A 260 21.40 -43.89 -11.31
CA VAL A 260 20.03 -43.49 -10.92
C VAL A 260 19.93 -43.29 -9.43
#